data_AF-A0A529LYX3-F1
#
_entry.id   AF-A0A529LYX3-F1
#
_cell.length_a   1.000
_cell.length_b   1.000
_cell.length_c   1.000
_cell.angle_alpha   90.00
_cell.angle_beta   90.00
_cell.angle_gamma   90.00
#
_symmetry.space_group_name_H-M   'P 1'
#
loop_
_entity.id
_entity.type
_entity.pdbx_description
1 polymer ?
#
loop_
_entity_poly.entity_id
_entity_poly.type
_entity_poly.pdbx_seq_one_letter_code
_entity_poly.pdbx_strand_id
1 'polypeptide(L)'
;FEAIGQGYLEWAIGNPTHFQIISSRTLIDFDASDSLRGQNEAIRRKMIDLLTQAQRQGQLAANADFDHLVLAARAFVYGLARMVVDGHFPEWHPSEPPSLAVRKALHLFISRMTNL
;
A
#
# COMPACT_ATOMS: atom_id res chain seq x y z
N PHE A 1 -8.88 -0.86 -5.45
CA PHE A 1 -7.85 -1.78 -4.91
C PHE A 1 -7.53 -1.54 -3.43
N GLU A 2 -8.37 -0.80 -2.69
CA GLU A 2 -8.18 -0.48 -1.27
C GLU A 2 -7.91 -1.70 -0.38
N ALA A 3 -8.67 -2.78 -0.57
CA ALA A 3 -8.52 -4.02 0.20
C ALA A 3 -7.11 -4.63 0.13
N ILE A 4 -6.37 -4.44 -0.98
CA ILE A 4 -4.98 -4.90 -1.09
C ILE A 4 -4.10 -4.10 -0.12
N GLY A 5 -4.29 -2.78 -0.06
CA GLY A 5 -3.58 -1.92 0.89
C GLY A 5 -3.95 -2.21 2.34
N GLN A 6 -5.22 -2.50 2.63
CA GLN A 6 -5.65 -2.88 3.98
C GLN A 6 -4.99 -4.19 4.42
N GLY A 7 -5.01 -5.22 3.57
CA GLY A 7 -4.35 -6.50 3.88
C GLY A 7 -2.84 -6.36 4.08
N TYR A 8 -2.18 -5.48 3.30
CA TYR A 8 -0.76 -5.18 3.51
C TYR A 8 -0.50 -4.54 4.89
N LEU A 9 -1.30 -3.54 5.27
CA LEU A 9 -1.16 -2.86 6.57
C LEU A 9 -1.43 -3.82 7.73
N GLU A 10 -2.49 -4.62 7.64
CA GLU A 10 -2.82 -5.63 8.65
C GLU A 10 -1.70 -6.63 8.83
N TRP A 11 -1.15 -7.14 7.71
CA TRP A 11 -0.01 -8.06 7.76
C TRP A 11 1.23 -7.40 8.37
N ALA A 12 1.59 -6.18 7.94
CA ALA A 12 2.77 -5.48 8.42
C ALA A 12 2.70 -5.18 9.93
N ILE A 13 1.54 -4.74 10.40
CA ILE A 13 1.30 -4.42 11.82
C ILE A 13 1.25 -5.69 12.67
N GLY A 14 0.66 -6.78 12.14
CA GLY A 14 0.61 -8.07 12.83
C GLY A 14 1.96 -8.81 12.84
N ASN A 15 2.88 -8.45 11.95
CA ASN A 15 4.17 -9.13 11.77
C ASN A 15 5.35 -8.13 11.71
N PRO A 16 5.55 -7.26 12.72
CA PRO A 16 6.46 -6.12 12.63
C PRO A 16 7.92 -6.52 12.37
N THR A 17 8.41 -7.60 13.01
CA THR A 17 9.78 -8.10 12.80
C THR A 17 9.97 -8.64 11.37
N HIS A 18 8.99 -9.39 10.85
CA HIS A 18 9.06 -9.88 9.46
C HIS A 18 9.03 -8.72 8.48
N PHE A 19 8.13 -7.76 8.70
CA PHE A 19 8.03 -6.55 7.89
C PHE A 19 9.35 -5.77 7.86
N GLN A 20 10.01 -5.56 9.01
CA GLN A 20 11.32 -4.92 9.10
C GLN A 20 12.36 -5.66 8.25
N ILE A 21 12.46 -6.98 8.42
CA ILE A 21 13.42 -7.83 7.69
C ILE A 21 13.19 -7.76 6.18
N ILE A 22 11.95 -7.96 5.70
CA ILE A 22 11.67 -7.95 4.25
C ILE A 22 11.78 -6.55 3.62
N SER A 23 11.63 -5.50 4.42
CA SER A 23 11.74 -4.11 3.95
C SER A 23 13.19 -3.62 3.94
N SER A 24 14.10 -4.33 4.64
CA SER A 24 15.53 -4.04 4.64
C SER A 24 16.20 -4.63 3.40
N ARG A 25 16.24 -3.83 2.32
CA ARG A 25 16.96 -4.15 1.07
C ARG A 25 18.46 -4.39 1.23
N THR A 26 19.04 -4.04 2.37
CA THR A 26 20.45 -4.29 2.71
C THR A 26 20.69 -5.65 3.36
N LEU A 27 19.65 -6.33 3.85
CA LEU A 27 19.74 -7.60 4.56
C LEU A 27 19.26 -8.79 3.72
N ILE A 28 18.54 -8.53 2.62
CA ILE A 28 18.02 -9.54 1.71
C ILE A 28 18.32 -9.12 0.28
N ASP A 29 18.95 -10.02 -0.48
CA ASP A 29 18.97 -9.90 -1.94
C ASP A 29 17.56 -10.18 -2.46
N PHE A 30 16.75 -9.13 -2.50
CA PHE A 30 15.36 -9.19 -2.90
C PHE A 30 15.22 -9.60 -4.38
N ASP A 31 16.24 -9.30 -5.19
CA ASP A 31 16.27 -9.61 -6.62
C ASP A 31 16.70 -11.07 -6.87
N ALA A 32 17.39 -11.72 -5.93
CA ALA A 32 17.77 -13.14 -6.03
C ALA A 32 16.58 -14.13 -5.94
N SER A 33 15.38 -13.66 -5.59
CA SER A 33 14.19 -14.52 -5.47
C SER A 33 13.19 -14.30 -6.61
N ASP A 34 13.20 -15.21 -7.58
CA ASP A 34 12.24 -15.22 -8.69
C ASP A 34 10.77 -15.33 -8.21
N SER A 35 10.54 -16.01 -7.09
CA SER A 35 9.21 -16.16 -6.51
C SER A 35 8.68 -14.85 -5.93
N LEU A 36 9.51 -14.07 -5.22
CA LEU A 36 9.13 -12.76 -4.67
C LEU A 36 8.85 -11.74 -5.78
N ARG A 37 9.67 -11.77 -6.84
CA ARG A 37 9.47 -10.94 -8.04
C ARG A 37 8.15 -11.28 -8.71
N GLY A 38 7.89 -12.57 -8.94
CA GLY A 38 6.64 -13.05 -9.53
C GLY A 38 5.40 -12.66 -8.72
N GLN A 39 5.46 -12.75 -7.39
CA GLN A 39 4.37 -12.35 -6.50
C GLN A 39 4.12 -10.84 -6.53
N ASN A 40 5.17 -10.01 -6.49
CA ASN A 40 5.03 -8.55 -6.61
C ASN A 40 4.41 -8.15 -7.95
N GLU A 41 4.85 -8.79 -9.03
CA GLU A 41 4.31 -8.55 -10.37
C GLU A 41 2.84 -8.99 -10.48
N ALA A 42 2.46 -10.11 -9.86
CA ALA A 42 1.06 -10.55 -9.82
C ALA A 42 0.16 -9.53 -9.09
N ILE A 43 0.63 -8.98 -7.96
CA ILE A 43 -0.09 -7.92 -7.25
C ILE A 43 -0.21 -6.67 -8.12
N ARG A 44 0.89 -6.25 -8.77
CA ARG A 44 0.88 -5.08 -9.67
C ARG A 44 -0.16 -5.26 -10.78
N ARG A 45 -0.14 -6.40 -11.49
CA ARG A 45 -1.12 -6.71 -12.55
C ARG A 45 -2.55 -6.64 -12.04
N LYS A 46 -2.81 -7.24 -10.87
CA LYS A 46 -4.14 -7.20 -10.26
C LYS A 46 -4.60 -5.77 -9.94
N MET A 47 -3.69 -4.90 -9.50
CA MET A 47 -4.01 -3.49 -9.27
C MET A 47 -4.35 -2.76 -10.58
N ILE A 48 -3.60 -3.01 -11.65
CA ILE A 48 -3.86 -2.44 -12.99
C ILE A 48 -5.22 -2.88 -13.53
N ASP A 49 -5.59 -4.15 -13.36
CA ASP A 49 -6.91 -4.66 -13.79
C ASP A 49 -8.05 -3.93 -13.06
N LEU A 50 -7.90 -3.71 -11.75
CA LEU A 50 -8.89 -2.99 -10.93
C LEU A 50 -8.98 -1.51 -11.31
N LEU A 51 -7.85 -0.85 -11.60
CA LEU A 51 -7.82 0.53 -12.11
C LEU A 51 -8.51 0.63 -13.48
N THR A 52 -8.23 -0.32 -14.37
CA THR A 52 -8.87 -0.40 -15.69
C THR A 52 -10.39 -0.54 -15.56
N GLN A 53 -10.86 -1.39 -14.64
CA GLN A 53 -12.28 -1.54 -14.35
C GLN A 53 -12.90 -0.24 -13.84
N ALA A 54 -12.26 0.43 -12.87
CA ALA A 54 -12.75 1.68 -12.30
C ALA A 54 -12.82 2.80 -13.36
N GLN A 55 -11.83 2.90 -14.25
CA GLN A 55 -11.86 3.85 -15.37
C GLN A 55 -13.02 3.58 -16.33
N ARG A 56 -13.26 2.31 -16.70
CA ARG A 56 -14.41 1.93 -17.55
C ARG A 56 -15.76 2.25 -16.91
N GLN A 57 -15.82 2.28 -15.58
CA GLN A 57 -17.00 2.66 -14.81
C GLN A 57 -17.13 4.17 -14.58
N GLY A 58 -16.22 4.99 -15.13
CA GLY A 58 -16.21 6.44 -14.95
C GLY A 58 -15.74 6.91 -13.56
N GLN A 59 -15.23 6.01 -12.73
CA GLN A 59 -14.76 6.32 -11.37
C GLN A 59 -13.35 6.93 -11.37
N LEU A 60 -12.62 6.82 -12.48
CA LEU A 60 -11.31 7.43 -12.67
C LEU A 60 -11.31 8.28 -13.94
N ALA A 61 -10.44 9.27 -13.98
CA ALA A 61 -10.22 10.08 -15.17
C ALA A 61 -9.79 9.21 -16.38
N ALA A 62 -10.25 9.58 -17.57
CA ALA A 62 -9.93 8.86 -18.81
C ALA A 62 -8.43 8.86 -19.16
N ASN A 63 -7.68 9.85 -18.66
CA ASN A 63 -6.24 10.00 -18.83
C ASN A 63 -5.44 9.66 -17.56
N ALA A 64 -6.03 8.92 -16.60
CA ALA A 64 -5.34 8.51 -15.39
C ALA A 64 -4.09 7.68 -15.69
N ASP A 65 -2.95 8.07 -15.11
CA ASP A 65 -1.69 7.34 -15.23
C ASP A 65 -1.64 6.19 -14.22
N PHE A 66 -1.93 4.98 -14.68
CA PHE A 66 -2.03 3.82 -13.80
C PHE A 66 -0.70 3.42 -13.16
N ASP A 67 0.42 3.61 -13.85
CA ASP A 67 1.73 3.24 -13.32
C ASP A 67 2.11 4.14 -12.13
N HIS A 68 1.91 5.44 -12.26
CA HIS A 68 2.14 6.38 -11.16
C HIS A 68 1.11 6.22 -10.04
N LEU A 69 -0.14 5.87 -10.33
CA LEU A 69 -1.15 5.58 -9.30
C LEU A 69 -0.77 4.35 -8.48
N VAL A 70 -0.30 3.27 -9.12
CA VAL A 70 0.16 2.06 -8.41
C VAL A 70 1.38 2.39 -7.56
N LEU A 71 2.35 3.14 -8.08
CA LEU A 71 3.53 3.55 -7.33
C LEU A 71 3.15 4.42 -6.12
N ALA A 72 2.29 5.42 -6.30
CA ALA A 72 1.82 6.31 -5.25
C ALA A 72 1.10 5.53 -4.14
N ALA A 73 0.19 4.62 -4.51
CA ALA A 73 -0.49 3.75 -3.54
C ALA A 73 0.48 2.87 -2.77
N ARG A 74 1.47 2.26 -3.46
CA ARG A 74 2.48 1.42 -2.81
C ARG A 74 3.33 2.23 -1.84
N ALA A 75 3.81 3.40 -2.26
CA ALA A 75 4.61 4.28 -1.42
C ALA A 75 3.84 4.75 -0.18
N PHE A 76 2.56 5.14 -0.35
CA PHE A 76 1.71 5.57 0.74
C PHE A 76 1.47 4.47 1.78
N VAL A 77 1.04 3.29 1.34
CA VAL A 77 0.82 2.14 2.21
C VAL A 77 2.11 1.68 2.90
N TYR A 78 3.23 1.66 2.17
CA TYR A 78 4.55 1.35 2.75
C TYR A 78 4.96 2.36 3.82
N GLY A 79 4.77 3.66 3.57
CA GLY A 79 5.07 4.73 4.52
C GLY A 79 4.24 4.62 5.79
N LEU A 80 2.93 4.37 5.67
CA LEU A 80 2.06 4.13 6.82
C LEU A 80 2.52 2.93 7.65
N ALA A 81 2.88 1.82 6.99
CA ALA A 81 3.39 0.64 7.68
C ALA A 81 4.71 0.95 8.43
N ARG A 82 5.64 1.67 7.81
CA ARG A 82 6.88 2.14 8.46
C ARG A 82 6.59 3.03 9.65
N MET A 83 5.70 4.01 9.52
CA MET A 83 5.32 4.89 10.64
C MET A 83 4.77 4.12 11.84
N VAL A 84 3.98 3.06 11.62
CA VAL A 84 3.49 2.22 12.72
C VAL A 84 4.62 1.39 13.33
N VAL A 85 5.36 0.66 12.49
CA VAL A 85 6.37 -0.30 12.95
C VAL A 85 7.60 0.38 13.56
N ASP A 86 7.96 1.56 13.08
CA ASP A 86 9.07 2.36 13.62
C ASP A 86 8.66 3.21 14.83
N GLY A 87 7.37 3.20 15.20
CA GLY A 87 6.88 3.86 16.42
C GLY A 87 6.64 5.37 16.30
N HIS A 88 6.44 5.90 15.09
CA HIS A 88 6.24 7.34 14.85
C HIS A 88 4.83 7.86 15.15
N PHE A 89 3.82 6.97 15.23
CA PHE A 89 2.42 7.39 15.39
C PHE A 89 2.11 8.22 16.65
N PRO A 90 2.67 7.92 17.84
CA PRO A 90 2.41 8.73 19.04
C PRO A 90 2.79 10.22 18.90
N GLU A 91 3.77 10.54 18.04
CA GLU A 91 4.21 11.93 17.81
C GLU A 91 3.34 12.63 16.76
N TRP A 92 2.96 11.91 15.70
CA TRP A 92 2.31 12.49 14.53
C TRP A 92 0.77 12.46 14.59
N HIS A 93 0.19 11.46 15.25
CA HIS A 93 -1.27 11.27 15.32
C HIS A 93 -1.68 10.53 16.61
N PRO A 94 -1.60 11.17 17.79
CA PRO A 94 -1.83 10.52 19.09
C PRO A 94 -3.30 10.24 19.43
N SER A 95 -4.25 10.72 18.62
CA SER A 95 -5.67 10.75 18.97
C SER A 95 -6.40 9.42 18.86
N GLU A 96 -5.79 8.42 18.20
CA GLU A 96 -6.39 7.09 18.03
C GLU A 96 -5.33 5.98 17.84
N PRO A 97 -5.69 4.69 17.99
CA PRO A 97 -4.75 3.60 17.79
C PRO A 97 -4.15 3.60 16.38
N PRO A 98 -2.85 3.29 16.20
CA PRO A 98 -2.19 3.32 14.90
C PRO A 98 -2.89 2.49 13.82
N SER A 99 -3.42 1.31 14.19
CA SER A 99 -4.15 0.43 13.25
C SER A 99 -5.44 1.05 12.71
N LEU A 100 -6.13 1.87 13.51
CA LEU A 100 -7.31 2.59 13.07
C LEU A 100 -6.93 3.77 12.18
N ALA A 101 -5.91 4.53 12.59
CA ALA A 101 -5.43 5.70 11.87
C ALA A 101 -4.97 5.35 10.45
N VAL A 102 -4.15 4.31 10.27
CA VAL A 102 -3.68 3.90 8.93
C VAL A 102 -4.82 3.43 8.03
N ARG A 103 -5.85 2.76 8.57
CA ARG A 103 -7.02 2.34 7.79
C ARG A 103 -7.81 3.54 7.30
N LYS A 104 -8.06 4.52 8.17
CA LYS A 104 -8.75 5.77 7.80
C LYS A 104 -7.94 6.58 6.80
N ALA A 105 -6.63 6.66 6.97
CA ALA A 105 -5.73 7.36 6.05
C ALA A 105 -5.72 6.70 4.66
N LEU A 106 -5.65 5.36 4.59
CA LEU A 106 -5.78 4.63 3.34
C LEU A 106 -7.12 4.86 2.66
N HIS A 107 -8.22 4.75 3.40
CA HIS A 107 -9.55 5.01 2.86
C HIS A 107 -9.63 6.42 2.27
N LEU A 108 -9.20 7.44 3.01
CA LEU A 108 -9.17 8.82 2.55
C LEU A 108 -8.33 8.98 1.27
N PHE A 109 -7.14 8.40 1.24
CA PHE A 109 -6.25 8.46 0.07
C PHE A 109 -6.89 7.84 -1.17
N ILE A 110 -7.51 6.67 -1.05
CA ILE A 110 -8.21 6.01 -2.16
C ILE A 110 -9.39 6.85 -2.63
N SER A 111 -10.22 7.34 -1.72
CA SER A 111 -11.41 8.14 -2.06
C SER A 111 -11.05 9.42 -2.82
N ARG A 112 -9.87 10.01 -2.56
CA ARG A 112 -9.38 11.19 -3.30
C ARG A 112 -8.84 10.86 -4.70
N MET A 113 -8.53 9.60 -5.00
CA MET A 113 -8.11 9.18 -6.35
C MET A 113 -9.29 8.90 -7.27
N THR A 114 -10.47 8.64 -6.71
CA THR A 114 -11.69 8.42 -7.48
C THR A 114 -12.46 9.72 -7.69
N ASN A 115 -13.12 9.86 -8.85
CA ASN A 115 -13.99 11.00 -9.18
C ASN A 115 -15.33 11.00 -8.43
N LEU A 116 -15.41 10.32 -7.28
CA LEU A 116 -16.60 10.20 -6.45
C LEU A 116 -16.67 11.31 -5.41
#